data_AF-A0A167KTC2-F1
#
_entry.id   AF-A0A167KTC2-F1
#
_cell.length_a   1.000
_cell.length_b   1.000
_cell.length_c   1.000
_cell.angle_alpha   90.00
_cell.angle_beta   90.00
_cell.angle_gamma   90.00
#
_symmetry.space_group_name_H-M   'P 1'
#
loop_
_entity.id
_entity.type
_entity.pdbx_description
1 polymer ?
#
loop_
_entity_poly.entity_id
_entity_poly.type
_entity_poly.pdbx_seq_one_letter_code
_entity_poly.pdbx_strand_id
1 'polypeptide(L)'
;MHHYGNEDTWSVADRAQVNPVWTIDDDALIDDIHAGNEIVGRYTFDMKGTFQPRRALLHARKQIQKEAERMGCNLLIREGWSVTALRRGEKDLRIEVVYRARPAQSDVLRSAKEPPFLNYLPQK
;
A
#
# COMPACT_ATOMS: atom_id res chain seq x y z
N MET A 1 17.04 37.61 -13.36
CA MET A 1 15.75 36.90 -13.40
C MET A 1 15.74 35.92 -12.24
N HIS A 2 14.92 36.16 -11.21
CA HIS A 2 14.81 35.26 -10.07
C HIS A 2 13.89 34.10 -10.44
N HIS A 3 14.43 32.89 -10.51
CA HIS A 3 13.63 31.67 -10.59
C HIS A 3 12.97 31.46 -9.22
N TYR A 4 11.71 31.85 -9.07
CA TYR A 4 10.85 31.40 -7.95
C TYR A 4 10.35 29.97 -8.20
N GLY A 5 11.28 29.05 -8.52
CA GLY A 5 11.03 27.63 -8.32
C GLY A 5 11.37 27.36 -6.86
N ASN A 6 10.37 27.10 -6.03
CA ASN A 6 10.55 26.90 -4.60
C ASN A 6 11.28 25.56 -4.36
N GLU A 7 12.61 25.57 -4.47
CA GLU A 7 13.51 24.40 -4.33
C GLU A 7 13.36 23.69 -2.97
N ASP A 8 12.66 24.32 -2.02
CA ASP A 8 12.42 23.82 -0.67
C ASP A 8 11.04 23.16 -0.48
N THR A 9 10.24 23.05 -1.55
CA THR A 9 8.90 22.42 -1.49
C THR A 9 8.87 21.04 -2.14
N TRP A 10 8.17 20.11 -1.49
CA TRP A 10 7.91 18.79 -2.05
C TRP A 10 7.02 18.90 -3.29
N SER A 11 7.54 18.44 -4.42
CA SER A 11 6.80 18.35 -5.69
C SER A 11 6.46 16.90 -6.00
N VAL A 12 5.29 16.66 -6.59
CA VAL A 12 4.88 15.33 -7.03
C VAL A 12 5.70 14.93 -8.25
N ALA A 13 6.48 13.86 -8.10
CA ALA A 13 7.28 13.29 -9.18
C ALA A 13 6.50 12.24 -9.98
N ASP A 14 5.65 11.46 -9.31
CA ASP A 14 4.89 10.35 -9.90
C ASP A 14 3.72 9.95 -9.00
N ARG A 15 2.72 9.30 -9.57
CA ARG A 15 1.58 8.72 -8.86
C ARG A 15 1.17 7.40 -9.48
N ALA A 16 0.99 6.39 -8.65
CA ALA A 16 0.46 5.10 -9.05
C ALA A 16 -0.63 4.66 -8.06
N GLN A 17 -1.66 3.98 -8.55
CA GLN A 17 -2.71 3.45 -7.70
C GLN A 17 -3.30 2.17 -8.25
N VAL A 18 -3.80 1.36 -7.33
CA VAL A 18 -4.57 0.15 -7.59
C VAL A 18 -5.80 0.21 -6.70
N ASN A 19 -6.97 0.20 -7.33
CA ASN A 19 -8.24 0.15 -6.62
C ASN A 19 -8.34 -1.17 -5.84
N PRO A 20 -9.00 -1.19 -4.67
CA PRO A 20 -9.11 -2.42 -3.88
C PRO A 20 -9.78 -3.56 -4.66
N VAL A 21 -9.06 -4.66 -4.85
CA VAL A 21 -9.53 -5.89 -5.53
C VAL A 21 -9.53 -7.07 -4.56
N TRP A 22 -10.33 -8.08 -4.87
CA TRP A 22 -10.39 -9.32 -4.08
C TRP A 22 -9.09 -10.11 -4.22
N THR A 23 -8.63 -10.67 -3.10
CA THR A 23 -7.40 -11.47 -2.99
C THR A 23 -7.69 -12.94 -2.66
N ILE A 24 -8.97 -13.27 -2.53
CA ILE A 24 -9.50 -14.63 -2.41
C ILE A 24 -10.19 -15.00 -3.73
N ASP A 25 -10.22 -16.30 -4.04
CA ASP A 25 -10.98 -16.79 -5.20
C ASP A 25 -12.48 -16.67 -4.94
N ASP A 26 -13.27 -16.47 -5.99
CA ASP A 26 -14.73 -16.32 -5.89
C ASP A 26 -15.41 -17.59 -5.33
N ASP A 27 -14.77 -18.76 -5.50
CA ASP A 27 -15.23 -20.06 -4.98
C ASP A 27 -14.81 -20.34 -3.53
N ALA A 28 -14.04 -19.42 -2.92
CA ALA A 28 -13.70 -19.55 -1.51
C ALA A 28 -15.00 -19.46 -0.71
N LEU A 29 -15.27 -20.46 0.15
CA LEU A 29 -16.48 -20.54 1.00
C LEU A 29 -16.67 -19.23 1.80
N ILE A 30 -17.43 -18.30 1.21
CA ILE A 30 -17.64 -16.94 1.73
C ILE A 30 -18.36 -17.00 3.09
N ASP A 31 -19.13 -18.08 3.31
CA ASP A 31 -19.91 -18.30 4.54
C ASP A 31 -19.03 -18.45 5.80
N ASP A 32 -17.76 -18.86 5.67
CA ASP A 32 -16.81 -19.00 6.78
C ASP A 32 -15.88 -17.78 6.93
N ILE A 33 -16.17 -16.68 6.24
CA ILE A 33 -15.36 -15.45 6.25
C ILE A 33 -16.11 -14.34 6.98
N HIS A 34 -15.65 -14.01 8.19
CA HIS A 34 -16.14 -12.87 8.94
C HIS A 34 -15.37 -11.61 8.53
N ALA A 35 -15.90 -10.91 7.52
CA ALA A 35 -15.28 -9.71 6.98
C ALA A 35 -15.51 -8.48 7.87
N GLY A 36 -14.41 -7.81 8.25
CA GLY A 36 -14.46 -6.54 8.94
C GLY A 36 -14.73 -5.35 8.02
N ASN A 37 -14.69 -4.15 8.62
CA ASN A 37 -14.70 -2.88 7.90
C ASN A 37 -13.36 -2.64 7.18
N GLU A 38 -13.38 -1.89 6.09
CA GLU A 38 -12.14 -1.45 5.43
C GLU A 38 -11.28 -0.63 6.39
N ILE A 39 -9.99 -0.94 6.44
CA ILE A 39 -8.96 -0.19 7.15
C ILE A 39 -8.04 0.50 6.15
N VAL A 40 -7.56 1.68 6.53
CA VAL A 40 -6.73 2.55 5.69
C VAL A 40 -5.47 2.97 6.44
N GLY A 41 -4.33 2.45 6.01
CA GLY A 41 -3.02 2.83 6.52
C GLY A 41 -2.38 3.92 5.67
N ARG A 42 -1.82 4.96 6.29
CA ARG A 42 -1.04 6.01 5.62
C ARG A 42 0.39 5.95 6.13
N TYR A 43 1.34 5.82 5.20
CA TYR A 43 2.75 5.62 5.52
C TYR A 43 3.60 6.54 4.67
N THR A 44 4.51 7.28 5.31
CA THR A 44 5.46 8.16 4.63
C THR A 44 6.86 7.61 4.81
N PHE A 45 7.60 7.51 3.71
CA PHE A 45 8.98 7.02 3.69
C PHE A 45 9.88 8.09 3.06
N ASP A 46 10.73 8.68 3.88
CA ASP A 46 11.78 9.59 3.41
C ASP A 46 13.00 8.79 2.98
N MET A 47 13.51 9.08 1.79
CA MET A 47 14.62 8.38 1.17
C MET A 47 15.61 9.36 0.53
N LYS A 48 16.88 8.97 0.53
CA LYS A 48 17.95 9.68 -0.16
C LYS A 48 18.43 8.82 -1.33
N GLY A 49 18.56 9.42 -2.51
CA GLY A 49 19.07 8.71 -3.68
C GLY A 49 17.97 8.11 -4.56
N THR A 50 17.79 6.79 -4.56
CA THR A 50 16.90 6.11 -5.51
C THR A 50 15.50 5.85 -4.97
N PHE A 51 14.51 5.93 -5.85
CA PHE A 51 13.11 5.69 -5.54
C PHE A 51 12.87 4.19 -5.33
N GLN A 52 12.40 3.77 -4.15
CA GLN A 52 12.14 2.35 -3.84
C GLN A 52 10.66 2.09 -3.48
N PRO A 53 9.73 2.27 -4.43
CA PRO A 53 8.30 2.19 -4.15
C PRO A 53 7.86 0.79 -3.78
N ARG A 54 8.47 -0.25 -4.37
CA ARG A 54 8.13 -1.65 -4.05
C ARG A 54 8.45 -1.98 -2.60
N ARG A 55 9.60 -1.51 -2.11
CA ARG A 55 9.99 -1.70 -0.72
C ARG A 55 9.08 -0.92 0.23
N ALA A 56 8.78 0.35 -0.08
CA ALA A 56 7.84 1.15 0.70
C ALA A 56 6.44 0.48 0.78
N LEU A 57 5.94 -0.03 -0.35
CA LEU A 57 4.65 -0.70 -0.42
C LEU A 57 4.61 -2.02 0.37
N LEU A 58 5.68 -2.83 0.31
CA LEU A 58 5.82 -4.04 1.12
C LEU A 58 5.85 -3.73 2.62
N HIS A 59 6.52 -2.64 3.02
CA HIS A 59 6.51 -2.20 4.41
C HIS A 59 5.11 -1.73 4.84
N ALA A 60 4.42 -0.93 4.02
CA ALA A 60 3.04 -0.51 4.28
C ALA A 60 2.09 -1.70 4.44
N ARG A 61 2.17 -2.70 3.55
CA ARG A 61 1.39 -3.94 3.63
C ARG A 61 1.63 -4.70 4.93
N LYS A 62 2.90 -4.86 5.34
CA LYS A 62 3.23 -5.51 6.62
C LYS A 62 2.68 -4.75 7.83
N GLN A 63 2.61 -3.42 7.78
CA GLN A 63 2.08 -2.62 8.88
C GLN A 63 0.56 -2.77 8.99
N ILE A 64 -0.17 -2.68 7.88
CA ILE A 64 -1.62 -2.83 7.88
C ILE A 64 -2.05 -4.27 8.20
N GLN A 65 -1.25 -5.26 7.83
CA GLN A 65 -1.46 -6.66 8.23
C GLN A 65 -1.34 -6.84 9.75
N LYS A 66 -0.33 -6.22 10.39
CA LYS A 66 -0.23 -6.24 11.87
C LYS A 66 -1.40 -5.54 12.55
N GLU A 67 -1.98 -4.52 11.91
CA GLU A 67 -3.19 -3.87 12.41
C GLU A 67 -4.39 -4.81 12.32
N ALA A 68 -4.57 -5.51 11.20
CA ALA A 68 -5.58 -6.54 11.05
C ALA A 68 -5.42 -7.68 12.08
N GLU A 69 -4.20 -8.15 12.32
CA GLU A 69 -3.90 -9.19 13.32
C GLU A 69 -4.30 -8.75 14.73
N ARG A 70 -4.07 -7.48 15.09
CA ARG A 70 -4.52 -6.91 16.37
C ARG A 70 -6.04 -6.85 16.52
N MET A 71 -6.77 -6.81 15.40
CA MET A 71 -8.23 -6.87 15.36
C MET A 71 -8.76 -8.31 15.39
N GLY A 72 -7.89 -9.32 15.52
CA GLY A 72 -8.27 -10.73 15.47
C GLY A 72 -8.49 -11.28 14.06
N CYS A 73 -8.17 -10.50 13.02
CA CYS A 73 -8.28 -10.93 11.64
C CYS A 73 -6.98 -11.59 11.19
N ASN A 74 -7.08 -12.72 10.48
CA ASN A 74 -5.94 -13.47 9.97
C ASN A 74 -5.73 -13.31 8.45
N LEU A 75 -6.63 -12.59 7.78
CA LEU A 75 -6.64 -12.44 6.33
C LEU A 75 -6.91 -10.99 5.92
N LEU A 76 -6.40 -10.62 4.75
CA LEU A 76 -6.83 -9.44 4.00
C LEU A 76 -7.52 -9.94 2.73
N ILE A 77 -8.84 -9.80 2.63
CA ILE A 77 -9.65 -10.36 1.53
C ILE A 77 -9.82 -9.38 0.37
N ARG A 78 -9.59 -8.09 0.63
CA ARG A 78 -9.59 -7.04 -0.38
C ARG A 78 -8.42 -6.12 -0.10
N GLU A 79 -7.59 -5.87 -1.09
CA GLU A 79 -6.37 -5.07 -0.92
C GLU A 79 -6.23 -4.09 -2.09
N GLY A 80 -5.78 -2.87 -1.79
CA GLY A 80 -5.52 -1.81 -2.77
C GLY A 80 -4.57 -0.76 -2.20
N TRP A 81 -3.98 0.06 -3.07
CA TRP A 81 -2.99 1.03 -2.63
C TRP A 81 -2.91 2.24 -3.55
N SER A 82 -2.40 3.34 -3.03
CA SER A 82 -1.93 4.48 -3.83
C SER A 82 -0.57 4.93 -3.33
N VAL A 83 0.36 5.13 -4.26
CA VAL A 83 1.72 5.60 -4.03
C VAL A 83 1.86 6.96 -4.68
N THR A 84 2.26 7.96 -3.89
CA THR A 84 2.66 9.28 -4.37
C THR A 84 4.17 9.44 -4.17
N ALA A 85 4.89 9.60 -5.26
CA ALA A 85 6.29 9.97 -5.26
C ALA A 85 6.42 11.48 -5.10
N LEU A 86 7.19 11.93 -4.13
CA LEU A 86 7.51 13.32 -3.87
C LEU A 86 9.02 13.51 -4.00
N ARG A 87 9.46 14.63 -4.58
CA ARG A 87 10.86 15.05 -4.64
C ARG A 87 11.02 16.48 -4.15
N ARG A 88 12.13 16.76 -3.46
CA ARG A 88 12.55 18.10 -3.08
C ARG A 88 14.03 18.25 -3.44
N GLY A 89 14.33 19.16 -4.36
CA GLY A 89 15.66 19.20 -5.01
C GLY A 89 16.02 17.88 -5.71
N GLU A 90 17.32 17.60 -5.83
CA GLU A 90 17.83 16.42 -6.54
C GLU A 90 17.98 15.17 -5.67
N LYS A 91 18.09 15.32 -4.34
CA LYS A 91 18.50 14.24 -3.43
C LYS A 91 17.44 13.80 -2.43
N ASP A 92 16.48 14.66 -2.11
CA ASP A 92 15.41 14.31 -1.17
C ASP A 92 14.24 13.72 -1.93
N LEU A 93 13.94 12.47 -1.62
CA LEU A 93 12.77 11.75 -2.13
C LEU A 93 11.88 11.36 -0.96
N ARG A 94 10.58 11.34 -1.22
CA ARG A 94 9.58 10.88 -0.26
C ARG A 94 8.56 10.03 -0.98
N ILE A 95 8.12 8.96 -0.33
CA ILE A 95 7.05 8.09 -0.81
C ILE A 95 5.93 8.14 0.21
N GLU A 96 4.77 8.58 -0.24
CA GLU A 96 3.54 8.46 0.53
C GLU A 96 2.75 7.27 0.00
N VAL A 97 2.53 6.29 0.86
CA VAL A 97 1.73 5.10 0.57
C VAL A 97 0.44 5.18 1.36
N VAL A 98 -0.69 5.11 0.67
CA VAL A 98 -2.00 4.86 1.28
C VAL A 98 -2.37 3.42 0.93
N TYR A 99 -2.40 2.56 1.92
CA TYR A 99 -2.82 1.17 1.77
C TYR A 99 -4.25 1.02 2.26
N ARG A 100 -5.09 0.35 1.49
CA ARG A 100 -6.48 0.03 1.81
C ARG A 100 -6.60 -1.47 1.87
N ALA A 101 -7.16 -1.98 2.96
CA ALA A 101 -7.40 -3.41 3.10
C ALA A 101 -8.73 -3.67 3.78
N ARG A 102 -9.39 -4.76 3.40
CA ARG A 102 -10.51 -5.32 4.13
C ARG A 102 -10.02 -6.55 4.88
N PRO A 103 -9.86 -6.46 6.21
CA PRO A 103 -9.45 -7.58 7.02
C PRO A 103 -10.62 -8.54 7.21
N ALA A 104 -10.31 -9.81 7.40
CA ALA A 104 -11.30 -10.82 7.72
C ALA A 104 -10.72 -11.90 8.62
N GLN A 105 -11.61 -12.60 9.31
CA GLN A 105 -11.29 -13.80 10.07
C GLN A 105 -11.90 -15.02 9.36
N SER A 106 -11.10 -16.06 9.19
CA SER A 106 -11.57 -17.37 8.72
C SER A 106 -10.80 -18.49 9.41
N ASP A 107 -11.51 -19.56 9.79
CA ASP A 107 -10.89 -20.76 10.38
C ASP A 107 -10.37 -21.73 9.31
N VAL A 108 -10.84 -21.60 8.07
CA VAL A 108 -10.52 -22.48 6.94
C VAL A 108 -9.38 -21.89 6.10
N LEU A 109 -9.46 -20.60 5.77
CA LEU A 109 -8.47 -19.92 4.96
C LEU A 109 -7.36 -19.34 5.85
N ARG A 110 -6.12 -19.74 5.58
CA ARG A 110 -4.94 -19.28 6.36
C ARG A 110 -4.13 -18.20 5.65
N SER A 111 -4.37 -17.99 4.36
CA SER A 111 -3.68 -16.97 3.58
C SER A 111 -4.51 -16.57 2.37
N ALA A 112 -4.60 -15.27 2.11
CA ALA A 112 -5.08 -14.75 0.84
C ALA A 112 -3.95 -14.81 -0.18
N LYS A 113 -4.27 -14.92 -1.48
CA LYS A 113 -3.26 -14.90 -2.52
C LYS A 113 -2.47 -13.60 -2.41
N GLU A 114 -1.14 -13.69 -2.54
CA GLU A 114 -0.35 -12.48 -2.66
C GLU A 114 -0.84 -11.73 -3.90
N PRO A 115 -1.30 -10.50 -3.73
CA PRO A 115 -1.94 -9.87 -4.84
C PRO A 115 -0.94 -9.60 -5.97
N PRO A 116 -1.33 -9.85 -7.23
CA PRO A 116 -0.43 -9.72 -8.38
C PRO A 116 0.08 -8.29 -8.58
N PHE A 117 -0.48 -7.31 -7.86
CA PHE A 117 -0.24 -5.89 -8.05
C PHE A 117 1.00 -5.32 -7.38
N LEU A 118 1.71 -6.08 -6.54
CA LEU A 118 3.06 -5.68 -6.12
C LEU A 118 4.04 -5.59 -7.32
N ASN A 119 3.65 -6.12 -8.49
CA ASN A 119 4.40 -6.09 -9.73
C ASN A 119 4.02 -4.92 -10.67
N TYR A 120 2.95 -4.15 -10.39
CA TYR A 120 2.54 -3.02 -11.25
C TYR A 120 3.28 -1.71 -10.97
N LEU A 121 4.18 -1.70 -9.99
CA LEU A 121 5.04 -0.54 -9.78
C LEU A 121 6.03 -0.46 -10.94
N PRO A 122 6.16 0.70 -11.62
CA PRO A 122 7.12 0.85 -12.69
C PRO A 122 8.54 0.53 -12.18
N GLN A 123 9.19 -0.44 -12.81
CA GLN A 123 10.63 -0.66 -12.66
C GLN A 123 11.31 0.49 -13.42
N LYS A 124 11.69 1.56 -12.72
CA LYS A 124 12.64 2.53 -13.28
C LYS A 124 14.00 2.31 -12.64
#